data_AF-A0A963RSZ6-F1
#
_entry.id   AF-A0A963RSZ6-F1
#
_cell.length_a   1.000
_cell.length_b   1.000
_cell.length_c   1.000
_cell.angle_alpha   90.00
_cell.angle_beta   90.00
_cell.angle_gamma   90.00
#
_symmetry.space_group_name_H-M   'P 1'
#
loop_
_entity.id
_entity.type
_entity.pdbx_description
1 polymer ?
#
loop_
_entity_poly.entity_id
_entity_poly.type
_entity_poly.pdbx_seq_one_letter_code
_entity_poly.pdbx_strand_id
1 'polypeptide(L)' 'AANLDTVMCRNLLSIDWQGYVYDCDFNQMLDLPILASDRQRHISGLLPGAAMEGRPIRTGEHCYGCAAGQGSSCGGALEA' A
#
# COMPACT_ATOMS: atom_id res chain seq x y z
N ALA A 1 -7.05 -17.32 -5.18
CA ALA A 1 -6.88 -16.98 -3.76
C ALA A 1 -7.98 -15.99 -3.40
N ALA A 2 -9.01 -16.42 -2.66
CA ALA A 2 -10.24 -15.62 -2.47
C ALA A 2 -10.00 -14.28 -1.74
N ASN A 3 -8.92 -14.19 -0.96
CA ASN A 3 -8.68 -13.06 -0.05
C ASN A 3 -7.61 -12.08 -0.58
N LEU A 4 -7.07 -12.33 -1.78
CA LEU A 4 -6.02 -11.47 -2.33
C LEU A 4 -6.60 -10.14 -2.81
N ASP A 5 -7.81 -10.16 -3.39
CA ASP A 5 -8.48 -8.97 -3.94
C ASP A 5 -8.87 -7.95 -2.85
N THR A 6 -9.02 -8.43 -1.60
CA THR A 6 -9.36 -7.62 -0.43
C THR A 6 -8.13 -7.03 0.27
N VAL A 7 -6.91 -7.34 -0.17
CA VAL A 7 -5.70 -6.75 0.41
C VAL A 7 -5.69 -5.25 0.12
N MET A 8 -5.63 -4.45 1.18
CA MET A 8 -5.69 -2.98 1.12
C MET A 8 -4.80 -2.36 0.03
N CYS A 9 -3.53 -2.78 -0.05
CA CYS A 9 -2.54 -2.19 -0.95
C CYS A 9 -2.88 -2.35 -2.44
N ARG A 10 -3.92 -3.13 -2.80
CA ARG A 10 -4.38 -3.27 -4.18
C ARG A 10 -5.32 -2.15 -4.61
N ASN A 11 -6.03 -1.55 -3.66
CA ASN A 11 -7.12 -0.60 -3.94
C ASN A 11 -6.92 0.77 -3.28
N LEU A 12 -5.87 0.92 -2.47
CA LEU A 12 -5.56 2.14 -1.75
C LEU A 12 -4.14 2.59 -2.09
N LEU A 13 -3.94 3.90 -2.15
CA LEU A 13 -2.65 4.56 -2.21
C LEU A 13 -2.64 5.61 -1.10
N SER A 14 -1.58 5.66 -0.28
CA SER A 14 -1.45 6.68 0.77
C SER A 14 -0.33 7.65 0.46
N ILE A 15 -0.51 8.90 0.86
CA ILE A 15 0.45 9.98 0.67
C ILE A 15 0.56 10.74 1.98
N ASP A 16 1.78 10.85 2.52
CA ASP A 16 1.99 11.59 3.76
C ASP A 16 1.95 13.11 3.55
N TRP A 17 2.00 13.85 4.66
CA TRP A 17 1.95 15.32 4.65
C TRP A 17 3.18 15.97 3.98
N GLN A 18 4.27 15.23 3.82
CA GLN A 18 5.47 15.67 3.09
C GLN A 18 5.40 15.30 1.61
N GLY A 19 4.37 14.59 1.18
CA GLY A 19 4.15 14.17 -0.20
C GLY A 19 4.81 12.85 -0.58
N TYR A 20 5.32 12.05 0.36
CA TYR A 20 5.86 10.72 0.04
C TYR A 20 4.74 9.70 -0.14
N VAL A 21 4.96 8.76 -1.05
CA VAL A 21 3.95 7.81 -1.51
C VAL A 21 4.18 6.44 -0.87
N TYR A 22 3.08 5.81 -0.47
CA TYR A 22 3.01 4.50 0.17
C TYR A 22 1.95 3.64 -0.51
N ASP A 23 2.20 2.34 -0.61
CA ASP A 23 1.23 1.41 -1.21
C ASP A 23 -0.04 1.26 -0.35
N CYS A 24 -0.02 1.66 0.92
CA CYS A 24 -1.19 1.72 1.78
C CYS A 24 -0.96 2.57 3.05
N ASP A 25 -2.02 2.83 3.83
CA ASP A 25 -1.91 3.59 5.09
C ASP A 25 -1.11 2.84 6.18
N PHE A 26 -1.18 1.51 6.21
CA PHE A 26 -0.39 0.68 7.10
C PHE A 26 1.09 0.74 6.74
N ASN A 27 1.40 0.76 5.45
CA ASN A 27 2.76 0.98 4.97
C ASN A 27 3.24 2.38 5.36
N GLN A 28 2.37 3.40 5.34
CA GLN A 28 2.71 4.72 5.87
C GLN A 28 2.99 4.71 7.38
N MET A 29 2.15 4.04 8.17
CA MET A 29 2.33 3.94 9.63
C MET A 29 3.64 3.22 10.02
N LEU A 30 4.14 2.37 9.13
CA LEU A 30 5.38 1.60 9.31
C LEU A 30 6.59 2.23 8.61
N ASP A 31 6.47 3.44 8.04
CA ASP A 31 7.52 4.11 7.26
C ASP A 31 8.07 3.22 6.11
N LEU A 32 7.16 2.51 5.41
CA LEU A 32 7.42 1.60 4.30
C LEU A 32 6.99 2.23 2.95
N PRO A 33 7.73 3.21 2.41
CA PRO A 33 7.38 3.87 1.14
C PRO A 33 7.46 2.90 -0.04
N ILE A 34 6.80 3.27 -1.15
CA ILE A 34 6.75 2.41 -2.34
C ILE A 34 8.17 2.05 -2.80
N LEU A 35 8.37 0.79 -3.15
CA LEU A 35 9.62 0.31 -3.74
C LEU A 35 9.68 0.70 -5.22
N ALA A 36 10.01 1.96 -5.48
CA ALA A 36 10.26 2.40 -6.84
C ALA A 36 11.75 2.43 -7.24
N SER A 37 12.65 2.38 -6.26
CA SER A 37 14.12 2.38 -6.34
C SER A 37 14.70 2.38 -4.91
N ASP A 38 16.02 2.55 -4.73
CA ASP A 38 16.68 2.80 -3.43
C ASP A 38 16.29 4.13 -2.75
N ARG A 39 15.29 4.84 -3.29
CA ARG A 39 14.82 6.15 -2.82
C ARG A 39 13.30 6.17 -2.71
N GLN A 40 12.83 6.88 -1.69
CA GLN A 40 11.42 7.19 -1.49
C GLN A 40 10.88 8.02 -2.67
N ARG A 41 9.59 7.84 -3.00
CA ARG A 41 8.95 8.58 -4.08
C ARG A 41 8.11 9.71 -3.51
N HIS A 42 8.36 10.91 -3.99
CA HIS A 42 7.52 12.07 -3.74
C HIS A 42 6.49 12.25 -4.87
N ILE A 43 5.27 12.68 -4.53
CA ILE A 43 4.14 12.84 -5.46
C ILE A 43 4.47 13.80 -6.62
N SER A 44 5.27 14.85 -6.38
CA SER A 44 5.68 15.78 -7.45
C SER A 44 6.55 15.13 -8.52
N GLY A 45 7.19 14.00 -8.21
CA GLY A 45 7.97 13.21 -9.17
C GLY A 45 7.13 12.18 -9.95
N LEU A 46 5.83 12.06 -9.66
CA LEU A 46 4.88 11.23 -10.40
C LEU A 46 4.29 12.07 -11.55
N LEU A 47 5.11 12.34 -12.56
CA LEU A 47 4.69 13.02 -13.78
C LEU A 47 3.89 12.06 -14.69
N PRO A 48 3.02 12.57 -15.58
CA PRO A 48 2.40 11.78 -16.62
C PRO A 48 3.46 10.99 -17.41
N GLY A 49 3.34 9.67 -17.46
CA GLY A 49 4.34 8.77 -18.06
C GLY A 49 5.35 8.16 -17.08
N ALA A 50 5.32 8.52 -15.79
CA ALA A 50 6.03 7.76 -14.77
C ALA A 50 5.42 6.36 -14.67
N ALA A 51 6.10 5.35 -15.24
CA ALA A 51 5.64 3.97 -15.22
C ALA A 51 5.54 3.45 -13.78
N MET A 52 4.32 3.46 -13.24
CA MET A 52 3.92 2.82 -11.98
C MET A 52 3.29 1.45 -12.22
N GLU A 53 2.77 1.23 -13.43
CA GLU A 53 2.18 -0.04 -13.83
C GLU A 53 3.20 -1.18 -13.76
N GLY A 54 2.74 -2.33 -13.27
CA GLY A 54 3.56 -3.53 -13.13
C GLY A 54 4.60 -3.48 -12.01
N ARG A 55 4.68 -2.40 -11.22
CA ARG A 55 5.54 -2.36 -10.05
C ARG A 55 5.02 -3.29 -8.95
N PRO A 56 5.92 -3.97 -8.21
CA PRO A 56 5.51 -4.77 -7.07
C PRO A 56 5.00 -3.86 -5.95
N ILE A 57 3.92 -4.29 -5.31
CA ILE A 57 3.43 -3.72 -4.05
C ILE A 57 4.38 -4.13 -2.93
N ARG A 58 4.77 -3.19 -2.06
CA ARG A 58 5.55 -3.50 -0.87
C ARG A 58 4.70 -4.24 0.15
N THR A 59 5.10 -5.47 0.48
CA THR A 59 4.45 -6.33 1.47
C THR A 59 5.30 -6.49 2.74
N GLY A 60 4.67 -6.90 3.83
CA GLY A 60 5.29 -7.18 5.13
C GLY A 60 4.41 -8.10 5.97
N GLU A 61 4.80 -8.37 7.22
CA GLU A 61 4.05 -9.29 8.10
C GLU A 61 2.61 -8.81 8.37
N HIS A 62 2.38 -7.49 8.44
CA HIS A 62 1.04 -6.92 8.61
C HIS A 62 0.10 -7.25 7.43
N CYS A 63 0.63 -7.53 6.23
CA CYS A 63 -0.19 -7.91 5.09
C CYS A 63 -0.90 -9.26 5.29
N TYR A 64 -0.37 -10.15 6.14
CA TYR A 64 -1.07 -11.38 6.53
C TYR A 64 -2.36 -11.08 7.30
N GLY A 65 -2.37 -10.03 8.13
CA GLY A 65 -3.59 -9.56 8.80
C GLY A 65 -4.66 -9.11 7.79
N CYS A 66 -4.24 -8.39 6.75
CA CYS A 66 -5.17 -7.99 5.68
C CYS A 66 -5.64 -9.15 4.81
N ALA A 67 -4.78 -10.10 4.48
CA ALA A 67 -5.19 -11.29 3.74
C ALA A 67 -6.10 -12.22 4.58
N ALA A 68 -6.00 -12.16 5.91
CA ALA A 68 -6.87 -12.90 6.82
C ALA A 68 -8.25 -12.24 7.01
N GLY A 69 -8.46 -11.00 6.56
CA GLY A 69 -9.70 -10.26 6.78
C GLY A 69 -9.96 -9.88 8.25
N GLN A 70 -8.91 -9.93 9.08
CA GLN A 70 -8.96 -9.69 10.52
C GLN A 70 -8.03 -8.51 10.85
N GLY A 71 -8.51 -7.28 10.64
CA GLY A 71 -7.73 -6.08 10.92
C GLY A 71 -8.51 -4.80 10.71
N SER A 72 -8.27 -3.80 11.58
CA SER A 72 -9.00 -2.52 11.58
C SER A 72 -8.88 -1.73 10.28
N SER A 73 -7.77 -1.87 9.57
CA SER A 73 -7.52 -1.11 8.35
C SER A 73 -7.99 -1.81 7.09
N CYS A 74 -8.13 -3.13 7.07
CA CYS A 74 -8.38 -3.88 5.83
C CYS A 74 -9.87 -3.84 5.39
N GLY A 75 -10.60 -2.79 5.77
CA GLY A 75 -12.05 -2.63 5.55
C GLY A 75 -12.93 -2.85 6.79
N GLY A 76 -12.32 -3.04 7.96
CA GLY A 76 -13.02 -3.58 9.14
C GLY A 76 -13.09 -5.10 9.10
N ALA A 77 -13.51 -5.74 10.20
CA ALA A 77 -13.78 -7.18 10.19
C ALA A 77 -14.82 -7.45 9.10
N LEU A 78 -14.49 -8.29 8.12
CA LEU A 78 -15.48 -8.81 7.20
C LEU A 78 -16.54 -9.50 8.06
N GLU A 79 -17.78 -9.00 8.03
CA GLU A 79 -18.88 -9.59 8.81
C GLU A 79 -18.95 -11.11 8.55
N ALA A 80 -19.18 -11.84 9.64
CA ALA A 80 -19.17 -13.31 9.71
C ALA A 80 -20.25 -13.98 8.85
#